data_AF-A0A645EEQ2-F1
#
_entry.id   AF-A0A645EEQ2-F1
#
_cell.length_a   1.000
_cell.length_b   1.000
_cell.length_c   1.000
_cell.angle_alpha   90.00
_cell.angle_beta   90.00
_cell.angle_gamma   90.00
#
_symmetry.space_group_name_H-M   'P 1'
#
loop_
_entity.id
_entity.type
_entity.pdbx_description
1 polymer ?
#
loop_
_entity_poly.entity_id
_entity_poly.type
_entity_poly.pdbx_seq_one_letter_code
_entity_poly.pdbx_strand_id
1 'polypeptide(L)'
;MVSWRDKKQVIFTTHSPTALSAVDGCSRRFIESNNGQWKCTPEISIQAAASKMDSISHPLIQLYCEDDLAQFLISQQLIDLSNTEPHISRLINIVPSGPINEVKVDYERHKKNFSHLRNKIGYCAVMDGDYAEDENYAYYMNNNDEYAGFIYPHDKPEKFLVRSYLSSHPNDELSSSLQYEDHHFLFEKMINLGLASDKKDARNRCYDVFKLSAEYQRHSDDIKQLVTRSLQHFSVIRD
;
A
#
# COMPACT_ATOMS: atom_id res chain seq x y z
N MET A 1 30.25 17.96 -0.01
CA MET A 1 30.73 18.40 1.32
C MET A 1 31.98 19.27 1.15
N VAL A 2 32.12 20.36 1.91
CA VAL A 2 33.33 21.20 1.94
C VAL A 2 33.94 21.15 3.34
N SER A 3 35.19 20.72 3.47
CA SER A 3 35.95 20.83 4.73
C SER A 3 36.22 22.30 5.01
N TRP A 4 35.66 22.84 6.08
CA TRP A 4 35.86 24.24 6.47
C TRP A 4 37.30 24.52 6.94
N ARG A 5 37.99 23.51 7.48
CA ARG A 5 39.38 23.63 7.94
C ARG A 5 40.37 23.65 6.78
N ASP A 6 40.18 22.76 5.81
CA ASP A 6 41.15 22.57 4.72
C ASP A 6 40.69 23.17 3.38
N LYS A 7 39.48 23.73 3.33
CA LYS A 7 38.82 24.26 2.11
C LYS A 7 38.76 23.25 0.96
N LYS A 8 38.66 21.96 1.28
CA LYS A 8 38.58 20.87 0.29
C LYS A 8 37.14 20.44 0.07
N GLN A 9 36.73 20.31 -1.19
CA GLN A 9 35.44 19.72 -1.55
C GLN A 9 35.65 18.23 -1.88
N VAL A 10 34.85 17.37 -1.26
CA VAL A 10 34.83 15.94 -1.56
C VAL A 10 33.51 15.61 -2.26
N ILE A 11 33.63 14.97 -3.42
CA ILE A 11 32.54 14.39 -4.20
C ILE A 11 32.86 12.91 -4.34
N PHE A 12 31.92 12.06 -3.95
CA PHE A 12 32.06 10.62 -4.04
C PHE A 12 30.71 10.02 -4.41
N THR A 13 30.74 8.86 -5.05
CA THR A 13 29.57 8.01 -5.30
C THR A 13 29.61 6.85 -4.33
N THR A 14 28.47 6.40 -3.84
CA THR A 14 28.41 5.29 -2.90
C THR A 14 27.10 4.53 -3.04
N HIS A 15 27.17 3.22 -2.83
CA HIS A 15 26.00 2.36 -2.57
C HIS A 15 25.83 2.05 -1.07
N SER A 16 26.75 2.50 -0.22
CA SER A 16 26.74 2.18 1.21
C SER A 16 25.79 3.12 1.97
N PRO A 17 24.76 2.59 2.66
CA PRO A 17 23.90 3.39 3.53
C PRO A 17 24.69 4.08 4.65
N THR A 18 25.77 3.46 5.13
CA THR A 18 26.66 4.01 6.16
C THR A 18 27.41 5.24 5.67
N ALA A 19 27.86 5.25 4.41
CA ALA A 19 28.50 6.41 3.82
C ALA A 19 27.50 7.54 3.54
N LEU A 20 26.24 7.20 3.21
CA LEU A 20 25.16 8.17 3.04
C LEU A 20 24.70 8.78 4.37
N SER A 21 24.72 8.01 5.46
CA SER A 21 24.37 8.52 6.79
C SER A 21 25.46 9.40 7.41
N ALA A 22 26.70 9.27 6.94
CA ALA A 22 27.81 10.11 7.36
C ALA A 22 27.80 11.51 6.73
N VAL A 23 26.84 11.82 5.83
CA VAL A 23 26.75 13.10 5.13
C VAL A 23 25.37 13.75 5.26
N ASP A 24 25.36 15.07 5.37
CA ASP A 24 24.13 15.86 5.48
C ASP A 24 23.22 15.67 4.26
N GLY A 25 21.90 15.73 4.49
CA GLY A 25 20.88 15.63 3.42
C GLY A 25 21.13 16.60 2.27
N CYS A 26 21.47 17.85 2.58
CA CYS A 26 21.78 18.89 1.60
C CYS A 26 22.92 18.51 0.63
N SER A 27 23.82 17.61 1.05
CA SER A 27 24.94 17.10 0.24
C SER A 27 24.59 15.87 -0.60
N ARG A 28 23.44 15.22 -0.37
CA ARG A 28 23.03 14.01 -1.08
C ARG A 28 22.38 14.36 -2.42
N ARG A 29 22.76 13.65 -3.48
CA ARG A 29 22.16 13.74 -4.82
C ARG A 29 21.93 12.33 -5.32
N PHE A 30 20.69 12.01 -5.68
CA PHE A 30 20.36 10.75 -6.34
C PHE A 30 20.22 10.98 -7.84
N ILE A 31 20.92 10.19 -8.64
CA ILE A 31 20.86 10.30 -10.10
C ILE A 31 20.38 8.96 -10.64
N GLU A 32 19.26 8.98 -11.36
CA GLU A 32 18.65 7.79 -11.96
C GLU A 32 18.29 8.05 -13.42
N SER A 33 18.32 6.99 -14.24
CA SER A 33 17.81 7.03 -15.61
C SER A 33 16.37 6.52 -15.62
N ASN A 34 15.46 7.34 -16.13
CA ASN A 34 14.07 6.97 -16.37
C ASN A 34 13.79 7.10 -17.87
N ASN A 35 13.56 5.99 -18.56
CA ASN A 35 13.29 5.93 -20.01
C ASN A 35 14.32 6.69 -20.88
N GLY A 36 15.60 6.62 -20.52
CA GLY A 36 16.69 7.28 -21.23
C GLY A 36 16.89 8.77 -20.88
N GLN A 37 16.06 9.33 -20.00
CA GLN A 37 16.25 10.65 -19.42
C GLN A 37 16.85 10.56 -18.02
N TRP A 38 17.86 11.40 -17.74
CA TRP A 38 18.50 11.46 -16.43
C TRP A 38 17.74 12.40 -15.49
N LYS A 39 17.28 11.89 -14.36
CA LYS A 39 16.64 12.67 -13.29
C LYS A 39 17.58 12.75 -12.10
N CYS A 40 17.74 13.96 -11.56
CA CYS A 40 18.48 14.21 -10.33
C CYS A 40 17.49 14.59 -9.22
N THR A 41 17.46 13.80 -8.14
CA THR A 41 16.70 14.10 -6.93
C THR A 41 17.65 14.64 -5.86
N PRO A 42 17.62 15.94 -5.54
CA PRO A 42 18.43 16.50 -4.47
C PRO A 42 17.86 16.13 -3.10
N GLU A 43 18.73 16.10 -2.09
CA GLU A 43 18.36 15.91 -0.67
C GLU A 43 17.60 14.62 -0.35
N ILE A 44 17.82 13.58 -1.15
CA ILE A 44 17.17 12.27 -0.97
C ILE A 44 17.42 11.71 0.45
N SER A 45 16.41 11.09 1.05
CA SER A 45 16.57 10.35 2.31
C SER A 45 17.47 9.12 2.10
N ILE A 46 18.15 8.67 3.17
CA ILE A 46 19.06 7.51 3.10
C ILE A 46 18.25 6.26 2.70
N GLN A 47 17.06 6.12 3.26
CA GLN A 47 16.11 5.06 3.01
C GLN A 47 15.70 5.06 1.53
N ALA A 48 15.21 6.19 1.00
CA ALA A 48 14.79 6.27 -0.40
C ALA A 48 15.95 6.02 -1.38
N ALA A 49 17.16 6.49 -1.06
CA ALA A 49 18.34 6.18 -1.86
C ALA A 49 18.67 4.68 -1.81
N ALA A 50 18.64 4.07 -0.63
CA ALA A 50 18.92 2.64 -0.47
C ALA A 50 17.89 1.77 -1.21
N SER A 51 16.58 2.08 -1.13
CA SER A 51 15.53 1.33 -1.84
C SER A 51 15.68 1.39 -3.37
N LYS A 52 16.20 2.51 -3.88
CA LYS A 52 16.39 2.74 -5.31
C LYS A 52 17.72 2.18 -5.83
N MET A 53 18.76 2.07 -4.99
CA MET A 53 20.08 1.54 -5.39
C MET A 53 20.21 0.03 -5.23
N ASP A 54 19.63 -0.55 -4.18
CA ASP A 54 19.88 -1.94 -3.83
C ASP A 54 18.80 -2.88 -4.39
N SER A 55 19.21 -4.14 -4.55
CA SER A 55 18.35 -5.29 -4.78
C SER A 55 17.40 -5.56 -3.61
N ILE A 56 17.79 -5.13 -2.39
CA ILE A 56 17.02 -5.28 -1.15
C ILE A 56 16.12 -4.06 -0.95
N SER A 57 14.81 -4.32 -0.85
CA SER A 57 13.80 -3.28 -0.66
C SER A 57 13.93 -2.62 0.72
N HIS A 58 14.13 -1.31 0.76
CA HIS A 58 14.04 -0.51 1.98
C HIS A 58 12.70 0.21 2.00
N PRO A 59 11.65 -0.32 2.64
CA PRO A 59 10.34 0.31 2.60
C PRO A 59 10.39 1.68 3.29
N LEU A 60 9.79 2.67 2.64
CA LEU A 60 9.56 3.99 3.22
C LEU A 60 8.37 3.96 4.18
N ILE A 61 7.34 3.16 3.86
CA ILE A 61 6.15 2.99 4.69
C ILE A 61 5.86 1.52 4.95
N GLN A 62 5.32 1.26 6.13
CA GLN A 62 4.68 0.01 6.49
C GLN A 62 3.17 0.21 6.43
N LEU A 63 2.51 -0.57 5.57
CA LEU A 63 1.07 -0.52 5.34
C LEU A 63 0.43 -1.74 5.99
N TYR A 64 -0.38 -1.52 7.02
CA TYR A 64 -1.11 -2.58 7.70
C TYR A 64 -2.47 -2.82 7.03
N CYS A 65 -2.82 -4.07 6.81
CA CYS A 65 -4.12 -4.48 6.28
C CYS A 65 -4.65 -5.72 7.02
N GLU A 66 -5.90 -6.08 6.79
CA GLU A 66 -6.52 -7.15 7.58
C GLU A 66 -5.98 -8.54 7.22
N ASP A 67 -6.19 -8.95 5.97
CA ASP A 67 -5.90 -10.31 5.54
C ASP A 67 -5.24 -10.38 4.15
N ASP A 68 -5.13 -11.61 3.63
CA ASP A 68 -4.57 -11.89 2.30
C ASP A 68 -5.39 -11.30 1.15
N LEU A 69 -6.71 -11.09 1.34
CA LEU A 69 -7.59 -10.52 0.33
C LEU A 69 -7.42 -8.99 0.26
N ALA A 70 -7.40 -8.31 1.41
CA ALA A 70 -7.04 -6.91 1.50
C ALA A 70 -5.64 -6.67 0.94
N GLN A 71 -4.66 -7.48 1.33
CA GLN A 71 -3.30 -7.42 0.80
C GLN A 71 -3.29 -7.56 -0.73
N PHE A 72 -4.06 -8.50 -1.28
CA PHE A 72 -4.17 -8.69 -2.72
C PHE A 72 -4.73 -7.45 -3.42
N LEU A 73 -5.84 -6.89 -2.93
CA LEU A 73 -6.47 -5.70 -3.51
C LEU A 73 -5.52 -4.52 -3.53
N ILE A 74 -4.85 -4.24 -2.41
CA ILE A 74 -3.86 -3.15 -2.30
C ILE A 74 -2.69 -3.39 -3.24
N SER A 75 -2.17 -4.63 -3.30
CA SER A 75 -1.05 -4.99 -4.17
C SER A 75 -1.36 -4.74 -5.65
N GLN A 76 -2.58 -5.02 -6.11
CA GLN A 76 -2.99 -4.71 -7.49
C GLN A 76 -2.95 -3.20 -7.76
N GLN A 77 -3.44 -2.37 -6.82
CA GLN A 77 -3.37 -0.91 -6.97
C GLN A 77 -1.92 -0.39 -7.00
N LEU A 78 -1.02 -1.01 -6.24
CA LEU A 78 0.41 -0.65 -6.27
C LEU A 78 1.09 -1.04 -7.59
N ILE A 79 0.70 -2.18 -8.19
CA ILE A 79 1.17 -2.58 -9.52
C ILE A 79 0.72 -1.53 -10.54
N ASP A 80 -0.55 -1.13 -10.50
CA ASP A 80 -1.08 -0.10 -11.39
C ASP A 80 -0.38 1.24 -11.22
N LEU A 81 -0.10 1.65 -9.97
CA LEU A 81 0.70 2.85 -9.69
C LEU A 81 2.13 2.74 -10.20
N SER A 82 2.72 1.55 -10.13
CA SER A 82 4.10 1.32 -10.57
C SER A 82 4.28 1.51 -12.08
N ASN A 83 3.20 1.47 -12.86
CA ASN A 83 3.23 1.80 -14.29
C ASN A 83 3.46 3.30 -14.53
N THR A 84 3.02 4.16 -13.59
CA THR A 84 3.15 5.62 -13.66
C THR A 84 4.39 6.11 -12.93
N GLU A 85 4.67 5.56 -11.74
CA GLU A 85 5.79 5.92 -10.88
C GLU A 85 6.68 4.69 -10.64
N PRO A 86 7.80 4.56 -11.36
CA PRO A 86 8.70 3.43 -11.20
C PRO A 86 9.16 3.26 -9.75
N HIS A 87 9.19 2.01 -9.28
CA HIS A 87 9.66 1.59 -7.95
C HIS A 87 8.75 1.91 -6.76
N ILE A 88 7.53 2.45 -6.95
CA ILE A 88 6.63 2.76 -5.82
C ILE A 88 6.29 1.52 -4.97
N SER A 89 6.14 0.36 -5.60
CA SER A 89 5.88 -0.92 -4.93
C SER A 89 7.02 -1.36 -3.99
N ARG A 90 8.25 -0.87 -4.21
CA ARG A 90 9.40 -1.13 -3.32
C ARG A 90 9.42 -0.19 -2.11
N LEU A 91 8.71 0.94 -2.17
CA LEU A 91 8.65 1.90 -1.06
C LEU A 91 7.65 1.48 0.01
N ILE A 92 6.88 0.42 -0.20
CA ILE A 92 5.74 0.03 0.62
C ILE A 92 5.92 -1.43 1.03
N ASN A 93 5.90 -1.69 2.33
CA ASN A 93 5.80 -3.03 2.87
C ASN A 93 4.37 -3.28 3.38
N ILE A 94 3.62 -4.15 2.71
CA ILE A 94 2.26 -4.50 3.13
C ILE A 94 2.33 -5.64 4.16
N VAL A 95 1.72 -5.44 5.32
CA VAL A 95 1.68 -6.42 6.42
C VAL A 95 0.24 -6.74 6.79
N PRO A 96 -0.22 -7.98 6.54
CA PRO A 96 -1.45 -8.49 7.12
C PRO A 96 -1.32 -8.58 8.64
N SER A 97 -2.18 -7.88 9.37
CA SER A 97 -2.16 -7.82 10.84
C SER A 97 -3.29 -8.63 11.48
N GLY A 98 -4.22 -9.20 10.72
CA GLY A 98 -5.39 -9.90 11.26
C GLY A 98 -6.64 -9.00 11.27
N PRO A 99 -7.64 -9.28 12.11
CA PRO A 99 -8.91 -8.54 12.07
C PRO A 99 -8.71 -7.04 12.35
N ILE A 100 -9.67 -6.20 11.98
CA ILE A 100 -9.59 -4.74 12.05
C ILE A 100 -9.07 -4.17 13.39
N ASN A 101 -9.38 -4.80 14.53
CA ASN A 101 -8.88 -4.36 15.83
C ASN A 101 -7.36 -4.51 15.95
N GLU A 102 -6.77 -5.55 15.37
CA GLU A 102 -5.33 -5.78 15.32
C GLU A 102 -4.65 -4.79 14.37
N VAL A 103 -5.22 -4.54 13.18
CA VAL A 103 -4.76 -3.49 12.25
C VAL A 103 -4.71 -2.13 12.94
N LYS A 104 -5.78 -1.76 13.64
CA LYS A 104 -5.85 -0.50 14.41
C LYS A 104 -4.77 -0.45 15.50
N VAL A 105 -4.61 -1.52 16.27
CA VAL A 105 -3.62 -1.59 17.35
C VAL A 105 -2.21 -1.43 16.81
N ASP A 106 -1.86 -2.11 15.71
CA ASP A 106 -0.54 -2.01 15.10
C ASP A 106 -0.29 -0.63 14.50
N TYR A 107 -1.29 -0.06 13.82
CA TYR A 107 -1.24 1.31 13.29
C TYR A 107 -0.98 2.34 14.39
N GLU A 108 -1.79 2.35 15.45
CA GLU A 108 -1.67 3.29 16.56
C GLU A 108 -0.36 3.09 17.35
N ARG A 109 0.07 1.84 17.51
CA ARG A 109 1.35 1.51 18.14
C ARG A 109 2.52 2.04 17.33
N HIS A 110 2.49 1.89 16.00
CA HIS A 110 3.53 2.42 15.12
C HIS A 110 3.53 3.95 15.17
N LYS A 111 2.37 4.59 15.00
CA LYS A 111 2.19 6.04 15.10
C LYS A 111 2.77 6.62 16.39
N LYS A 112 2.42 6.03 17.54
CA LYS A 112 2.93 6.44 18.86
C LYS A 112 4.45 6.32 18.97
N ASN A 113 5.03 5.27 18.41
CA ASN A 113 6.45 4.98 18.55
C ASN A 113 7.33 5.62 17.46
N PHE A 114 6.74 6.17 16.40
CA PHE A 114 7.45 6.70 15.23
C PHE A 114 8.56 7.71 15.57
N SER A 115 8.33 8.59 16.54
CA SER A 115 9.34 9.56 17.00
C SER A 115 10.58 8.89 17.60
N HIS A 116 10.46 7.68 18.12
CA HIS A 116 11.53 6.90 18.74
C HIS A 116 12.16 5.86 17.78
N LEU A 117 11.54 5.60 16.62
CA LEU A 117 12.07 4.65 15.63
C LEU A 117 13.31 5.21 14.94
N ARG A 118 14.40 4.42 14.94
CA ARG A 118 15.69 4.81 14.34
C ARG A 118 15.65 4.87 12.82
N ASN A 119 14.86 4.02 12.19
CA ASN A 119 14.77 3.89 10.73
C ASN A 119 13.70 4.81 10.11
N LYS A 120 12.88 5.49 10.92
CA LYS A 120 11.78 6.38 10.50
C LYS A 120 10.92 5.82 9.37
N ILE A 121 10.68 4.51 9.37
CA ILE A 121 9.71 3.90 8.46
C ILE A 121 8.35 4.46 8.83
N GLY A 122 7.65 5.03 7.85
CA GLY A 122 6.31 5.58 8.03
C GLY A 122 5.27 4.50 8.27
N TYR A 123 4.08 4.93 8.66
CA TYR A 123 2.96 4.06 8.98
C TYR A 123 1.75 4.41 8.13
N CYS A 124 1.04 3.40 7.65
CA CYS A 124 -0.18 3.51 6.86
C CYS A 124 -1.09 2.33 7.21
N ALA A 125 -2.41 2.49 7.11
CA ALA A 125 -3.35 1.38 7.28
C ALA A 125 -4.46 1.41 6.21
N VAL A 126 -4.87 0.23 5.77
CA VAL A 126 -6.03 0.03 4.88
C VAL A 126 -6.87 -1.10 5.47
N MET A 127 -8.08 -0.76 5.91
CA MET A 127 -9.05 -1.67 6.55
C MET A 127 -10.14 -2.06 5.56
N ASP A 128 -10.84 -3.14 5.82
CA ASP A 128 -11.99 -3.56 5.03
C ASP A 128 -13.15 -2.57 5.16
N GLY A 129 -13.96 -2.51 4.11
CA GLY A 129 -14.98 -1.47 3.98
C GLY A 129 -16.15 -1.57 4.95
N ASP A 130 -16.36 -2.72 5.58
CA ASP A 130 -17.57 -3.02 6.35
C ASP A 130 -17.63 -2.33 7.73
N TYR A 131 -16.49 -1.85 8.23
CA TYR A 131 -16.41 -1.07 9.46
C TYR A 131 -16.29 0.45 9.23
N ALA A 132 -16.42 0.92 7.99
CA ALA A 132 -16.27 2.34 7.67
C ALA A 132 -17.26 3.25 8.44
N GLU A 133 -18.43 2.73 8.79
CA GLU A 133 -19.48 3.44 9.55
C GLU A 133 -19.53 3.06 11.05
N ASP A 134 -18.66 2.16 11.51
CA ASP A 134 -18.62 1.75 12.92
C ASP A 134 -18.02 2.87 13.79
N GLU A 135 -18.67 3.21 14.91
CA GLU A 135 -18.26 4.31 15.79
C GLU A 135 -16.80 4.20 16.27
N ASN A 136 -16.25 2.98 16.37
CA ASN A 136 -14.88 2.75 16.82
C ASN A 136 -13.81 3.05 15.76
N TYR A 137 -14.21 3.14 14.49
CA TYR A 137 -13.30 3.23 13.33
C TYR A 137 -13.66 4.37 12.36
N ALA A 138 -14.89 4.88 12.39
CA ALA A 138 -15.38 5.95 11.52
C ALA A 138 -14.52 7.23 11.56
N TYR A 139 -13.76 7.45 12.63
CA TYR A 139 -12.77 8.52 12.72
C TYR A 139 -11.69 8.48 11.62
N TYR A 140 -11.36 7.31 11.07
CA TYR A 140 -10.42 7.18 9.95
C TYR A 140 -11.07 7.50 8.60
N MET A 141 -12.40 7.51 8.51
CA MET A 141 -13.12 7.78 7.27
C MET A 141 -13.00 9.26 6.91
N ASN A 142 -12.49 9.56 5.71
CA ASN A 142 -12.30 10.92 5.18
C ASN A 142 -11.44 11.84 6.07
N ASN A 143 -10.59 11.27 6.94
CA ASN A 143 -9.73 12.04 7.81
C ASN A 143 -8.37 12.29 7.15
N ASN A 144 -8.17 13.54 6.69
CA ASN A 144 -6.94 13.94 6.01
C ASN A 144 -5.72 14.07 6.93
N ASP A 145 -5.92 14.06 8.25
CA ASP A 145 -4.83 14.08 9.23
C ASP A 145 -4.32 12.68 9.58
N GLU A 146 -5.05 11.63 9.16
CA GLU A 146 -4.71 10.24 9.41
C GLU A 146 -4.19 9.56 8.15
N TYR A 147 -3.24 8.63 8.29
CA TYR A 147 -2.74 7.78 7.19
C TYR A 147 -3.41 6.40 7.19
N ALA A 148 -4.69 6.37 7.56
CA ALA A 148 -5.53 5.18 7.58
C ALA A 148 -6.77 5.42 6.70
N GLY A 149 -7.29 4.36 6.08
CA GLY A 149 -8.50 4.43 5.28
C GLY A 149 -9.14 3.06 5.09
N PHE A 150 -10.25 3.04 4.34
CA PHE A 150 -11.04 1.85 4.11
C PHE A 150 -11.05 1.46 2.63
N ILE A 151 -11.19 0.16 2.36
CA ILE A 151 -11.43 -0.35 1.02
C ILE A 151 -12.84 0.06 0.60
N TYR A 152 -12.95 0.71 -0.55
CA TYR A 152 -14.23 0.93 -1.23
C TYR A 152 -14.50 -0.25 -2.21
N PRO A 153 -15.76 -0.70 -2.40
CA PRO A 153 -16.98 -0.33 -1.69
C PRO A 153 -16.93 -0.64 -0.20
N HIS A 154 -17.64 0.15 0.62
CA HIS A 154 -17.72 -0.01 2.09
C HIS A 154 -18.55 -1.25 2.48
N ASP A 155 -18.06 -2.42 2.09
CA ASP A 155 -18.64 -3.74 2.31
C ASP A 155 -17.49 -4.76 2.42
N LYS A 156 -17.83 -5.97 2.83
CA LYS A 156 -16.90 -7.09 2.90
C LYS A 156 -16.28 -7.38 1.52
N PRO A 157 -14.94 -7.50 1.41
CA PRO A 157 -14.27 -7.72 0.13
C PRO A 157 -14.80 -8.89 -0.69
N GLU A 158 -15.04 -10.05 -0.08
CA GLU A 158 -15.59 -11.22 -0.77
C GLU A 158 -16.98 -10.93 -1.34
N LYS A 159 -17.81 -10.18 -0.59
CA LYS A 159 -19.18 -9.87 -1.01
C LYS A 159 -19.21 -8.97 -2.23
N PHE A 160 -18.49 -7.85 -2.21
CA PHE A 160 -18.53 -6.95 -3.36
C PHE A 160 -17.85 -7.54 -4.59
N LEU A 161 -16.81 -8.37 -4.41
CA LEU A 161 -16.15 -9.07 -5.51
C LEU A 161 -17.08 -10.10 -6.16
N VAL A 162 -17.76 -10.94 -5.37
CA VAL A 162 -18.72 -11.92 -5.90
C VAL A 162 -19.96 -11.24 -6.48
N ARG A 163 -20.44 -10.16 -5.87
CA ARG A 163 -21.51 -9.32 -6.44
C ARG A 163 -21.13 -8.78 -7.82
N SER A 164 -19.90 -8.28 -7.95
CA SER A 164 -19.37 -7.82 -9.24
C SER A 164 -19.34 -8.94 -10.27
N TYR A 165 -18.86 -10.14 -9.89
CA TYR A 165 -18.87 -11.31 -10.77
C TYR A 165 -20.28 -11.68 -11.25
N LEU A 166 -21.24 -11.76 -10.32
CA LEU A 166 -22.65 -12.10 -10.60
C LEU A 166 -23.35 -11.10 -11.53
N SER A 167 -22.90 -9.84 -11.56
CA SER A 167 -23.45 -8.84 -12.49
C SER A 167 -23.23 -9.19 -13.97
N SER A 168 -22.16 -9.93 -14.27
CA SER A 168 -21.81 -10.37 -15.62
C SER A 168 -22.03 -11.88 -15.83
N HIS A 169 -22.11 -12.65 -14.75
CA HIS A 169 -22.28 -14.11 -14.77
C HIS A 169 -23.41 -14.52 -13.79
N PRO A 170 -24.68 -14.31 -14.14
CA PRO A 170 -25.79 -14.63 -13.26
C PRO A 170 -25.78 -16.11 -12.87
N ASN A 171 -25.89 -16.38 -11.57
CA ASN A 171 -26.00 -17.73 -11.02
C ASN A 171 -26.86 -17.69 -9.75
N ASP A 172 -28.03 -18.34 -9.79
CA ASP A 172 -29.03 -18.26 -8.73
C ASP A 172 -28.53 -18.85 -7.39
N GLU A 173 -27.75 -19.93 -7.46
CA GLU A 173 -27.23 -20.60 -6.27
C GLU A 173 -26.17 -19.75 -5.58
N LEU A 174 -25.21 -19.21 -6.34
CA LEU A 174 -24.19 -18.30 -5.80
C LEU A 174 -24.80 -16.97 -5.31
N SER A 175 -25.85 -16.48 -5.97
CA SER A 175 -26.59 -15.29 -5.53
C SER A 175 -27.28 -15.52 -4.19
N SER A 176 -27.81 -16.72 -3.98
CA SER A 176 -28.40 -17.12 -2.69
C SER A 176 -27.33 -17.20 -1.61
N SER A 177 -26.18 -17.83 -1.88
CA SER A 177 -25.06 -17.88 -0.94
C SER A 177 -24.52 -16.48 -0.58
N LEU A 178 -24.45 -15.55 -1.53
CA LEU A 178 -24.05 -14.15 -1.28
C LEU A 178 -24.93 -13.45 -0.22
N GLN A 179 -26.21 -13.79 -0.17
CA GLN A 179 -27.17 -13.17 0.75
C GLN A 179 -27.21 -13.83 2.12
N TYR A 180 -27.13 -15.16 2.18
CA TYR A 180 -27.47 -15.92 3.38
C TYR A 180 -26.30 -16.67 4.02
N GLU A 181 -25.20 -16.89 3.30
CA GLU A 181 -24.03 -17.58 3.82
C GLU A 181 -22.98 -16.59 4.35
N ASP A 182 -22.07 -17.11 5.16
CA ASP A 182 -20.90 -16.38 5.62
C ASP A 182 -19.96 -16.10 4.43
N HIS A 183 -19.61 -14.83 4.27
CA HIS A 183 -18.81 -14.29 3.17
C HIS A 183 -17.47 -15.00 2.96
N HIS A 184 -16.83 -15.47 4.01
CA HIS A 184 -15.54 -16.17 3.91
C HIS A 184 -15.63 -17.50 3.14
N PHE A 185 -16.84 -18.05 2.96
CA PHE A 185 -17.08 -19.25 2.17
C PHE A 185 -17.47 -18.97 0.72
N LEU A 186 -17.62 -17.70 0.29
CA LEU A 186 -18.12 -17.40 -1.05
C LEU A 186 -17.18 -17.89 -2.17
N PHE A 187 -15.86 -17.75 -2.01
CA PHE A 187 -14.91 -18.30 -2.97
C PHE A 187 -14.90 -19.83 -2.95
N GLU A 188 -15.12 -20.46 -1.79
CA GLU A 188 -15.27 -21.91 -1.70
C GLU A 188 -16.54 -22.37 -2.42
N LYS A 189 -17.64 -21.62 -2.28
CA LYS A 189 -18.89 -21.88 -2.98
C LYS A 189 -18.70 -21.80 -4.50
N MET A 190 -17.93 -20.83 -5.00
CA MET A 190 -17.61 -20.77 -6.44
C MET A 190 -16.89 -22.03 -6.95
N ILE A 191 -15.99 -22.60 -6.14
CA ILE A 191 -15.30 -23.85 -6.48
C ILE A 191 -16.30 -25.02 -6.48
N ASN A 192 -17.14 -25.11 -5.45
CA ASN A 192 -18.16 -26.17 -5.34
C ASN A 192 -19.15 -26.16 -6.51
N LEU A 193 -19.43 -24.99 -7.08
CA LEU A 193 -20.28 -24.80 -8.26
C LEU A 193 -19.54 -25.01 -9.59
N GLY A 194 -18.24 -25.32 -9.57
CA GLY A 194 -17.42 -25.49 -10.76
C GLY A 194 -17.15 -24.18 -11.52
N LEU A 195 -17.31 -23.03 -10.88
CA LEU A 195 -17.09 -21.70 -11.47
C LEU A 195 -15.62 -21.27 -11.43
N ALA A 196 -14.82 -21.90 -10.58
CA ALA A 196 -13.40 -21.67 -10.42
C ALA A 196 -12.67 -22.97 -10.04
N SER A 197 -11.38 -23.07 -10.37
CA SER A 197 -10.56 -24.25 -10.03
C SER A 197 -10.09 -24.27 -8.59
N ASP A 198 -9.85 -23.10 -8.00
CA ASP A 198 -9.41 -22.91 -6.62
C ASP A 198 -9.77 -21.49 -6.13
N LYS A 199 -9.45 -21.18 -4.85
CA LYS A 199 -9.78 -19.87 -4.24
C LYS A 199 -9.08 -18.70 -4.93
N LYS A 200 -7.86 -18.89 -5.43
CA LYS A 200 -7.11 -17.83 -6.13
C LYS A 200 -7.73 -17.56 -7.49
N ASP A 201 -8.10 -18.62 -8.22
CA ASP A 201 -8.83 -18.49 -9.49
C ASP A 201 -10.18 -17.78 -9.27
N ALA A 202 -10.95 -18.17 -8.24
CA ALA A 202 -12.21 -17.52 -7.88
C ALA A 202 -12.03 -16.02 -7.62
N ARG A 203 -11.08 -15.66 -6.74
CA ARG A 203 -10.74 -14.27 -6.43
C ARG A 203 -10.34 -13.49 -7.67
N ASN A 204 -9.46 -14.04 -8.50
CA ASN A 204 -8.96 -13.37 -9.69
C ASN A 204 -10.08 -13.12 -10.71
N ARG A 205 -10.96 -14.12 -10.95
CA ARG A 205 -12.13 -13.97 -11.83
C ARG A 205 -13.07 -12.87 -11.35
N CYS A 206 -13.36 -12.84 -10.05
CA CYS A 206 -14.20 -11.79 -9.47
C CYS A 206 -13.54 -10.41 -9.60
N TYR A 207 -12.24 -10.33 -9.32
CA TYR A 207 -11.48 -9.09 -9.44
C TYR A 207 -11.40 -8.58 -10.89
N ASP A 208 -11.27 -9.47 -11.86
CA ASP A 208 -11.25 -9.11 -13.29
C ASP A 208 -12.57 -8.48 -13.73
N VAL A 209 -13.71 -8.99 -13.25
CA VAL A 209 -15.01 -8.36 -13.50
C VAL A 209 -15.15 -7.05 -12.72
N PHE A 210 -14.69 -7.02 -11.46
CA PHE A 210 -14.73 -5.81 -10.63
C PHE A 210 -13.97 -4.65 -11.28
N LYS A 211 -12.81 -4.88 -11.90
CA LYS A 211 -12.05 -3.85 -12.64
C LYS A 211 -12.85 -3.15 -13.75
N LEU A 212 -13.89 -3.80 -14.28
CA LEU A 212 -14.75 -3.24 -15.33
C LEU A 212 -15.96 -2.49 -14.76
N SER A 213 -16.16 -2.54 -13.44
CA SER A 213 -17.28 -1.88 -12.75
C SER A 213 -17.03 -0.37 -12.57
N ALA A 214 -18.11 0.39 -12.39
CA ALA A 214 -18.03 1.81 -12.06
C ALA A 214 -17.42 2.06 -10.66
N GLU A 215 -17.56 1.10 -9.74
CA GLU A 215 -17.05 1.20 -8.37
C GLU A 215 -15.52 1.09 -8.30
N TYR A 216 -14.91 0.37 -9.25
CA TYR A 216 -13.47 0.17 -9.28
C TYR A 216 -12.69 1.47 -9.42
N GLN A 217 -13.19 2.44 -10.18
CA GLN A 217 -12.48 3.73 -10.33
C GLN A 217 -12.30 4.41 -8.97
N ARG A 218 -13.36 4.47 -8.17
CA ARG A 218 -13.30 5.04 -6.82
C ARG A 218 -12.42 4.22 -5.89
N HIS A 219 -12.56 2.89 -5.90
CA HIS A 219 -11.66 2.00 -5.15
C HIS A 219 -10.18 2.26 -5.46
N SER A 220 -9.87 2.39 -6.75
CA SER A 220 -8.51 2.63 -7.22
C SER A 220 -8.02 4.00 -6.76
N ASP A 221 -8.82 5.05 -6.98
CA ASP A 221 -8.45 6.42 -6.64
C ASP A 221 -8.24 6.60 -5.13
N ASP A 222 -9.11 6.05 -4.29
CA ASP A 222 -9.05 6.18 -2.83
C ASP A 222 -7.76 5.55 -2.27
N ILE A 223 -7.44 4.31 -2.69
CA ILE A 223 -6.20 3.62 -2.27
C ILE A 223 -4.97 4.36 -2.80
N LYS A 224 -4.98 4.76 -4.07
CA LYS A 224 -3.85 5.44 -4.71
C LYS A 224 -3.57 6.79 -4.07
N GLN A 225 -4.62 7.55 -3.75
CA GLN A 225 -4.52 8.84 -3.07
C GLN A 225 -3.96 8.68 -1.65
N LEU A 226 -4.47 7.71 -0.88
CA LEU A 226 -3.98 7.42 0.46
C LEU A 226 -2.49 7.06 0.44
N VAL A 227 -2.10 6.11 -0.41
CA VAL A 227 -0.70 5.67 -0.54
C VAL A 227 0.21 6.83 -0.95
N THR A 228 -0.20 7.61 -1.96
CA THR A 228 0.60 8.73 -2.46
C THR A 228 0.78 9.80 -1.39
N ARG A 229 -0.28 10.14 -0.64
CA ARG A 229 -0.22 11.11 0.46
C ARG A 229 0.71 10.62 1.57
N SER A 230 0.60 9.34 1.97
CA SER A 230 1.49 8.74 2.97
C SER A 230 2.95 8.81 2.53
N LEU A 231 3.26 8.40 1.29
CA LEU A 231 4.62 8.45 0.75
C LEU A 231 5.16 9.89 0.71
N GLN A 232 4.38 10.85 0.25
CA GLN A 232 4.78 12.26 0.21
C GLN A 232 5.11 12.77 1.62
N HIS A 233 4.26 12.51 2.61
CA HIS A 233 4.50 12.92 3.99
C HIS A 233 5.80 12.33 4.55
N PHE A 234 5.94 11.01 4.51
CA PHE A 234 7.09 10.32 5.11
C PHE A 234 8.39 10.49 4.30
N SER A 235 8.32 10.94 3.04
CA SER A 235 9.51 11.31 2.26
C SER A 235 10.15 12.64 2.71
N VAL A 236 9.36 13.54 3.30
CA VAL A 236 9.80 14.89 3.69
C VAL A 236 10.12 14.98 5.17
N ILE A 237 9.58 14.09 6.01
CA ILE A 237 9.94 14.01 7.42
C ILE A 237 11.44 13.72 7.54
N ARG A 238 12.19 14.74 7.97
CA ARG A 238 13.63 14.66 8.22
C ARG A 238 13.87 14.07 9.61
N ASP A 239 14.95 13.30 9.73
CA ASP A 239 15.61 13.02 11.02
C ASP A 239 16.02 14.32 11.73
#